data_AF-A0A7J4CUH1-F1
#
_entry.id   AF-A0A7J4CUH1-F1
#
_cell.length_a   1.000
_cell.length_b   1.000
_cell.length_c   1.000
_cell.angle_alpha   90.00
_cell.angle_beta   90.00
_cell.angle_gamma   90.00
#
_symmetry.space_group_name_H-M   'P 1'
#
loop_
_entity.id
_entity.type
_entity.pdbx_description
1 polymer ?
#
loop_
_entity_poly.entity_id
_entity_poly.type
_entity_poly.pdbx_seq_one_letter_code
_entity_poly.pdbx_strand_id
1 'polypeptide(L)'
;MVLSHNQMAYTAITVTMIFGSLFVGLSGFVQTSESLGSFEPAGEDDLFKDEELISQAIDTDGDGLPDKMEEVQYGTDPLREDTDNDGLTDGWEVANGLNPLDSGDADDDNAPPATGEESSSEGNETESWPNPEDGPNGDPDRDGLTNQQEQAFGTEPKLADTDGDGLNDRWEVEYMYYNQTAQDGENINLFNPLSGNWDCGLLTEAKISAIKQILDQDEQRPSWDEMANIAGQHSCDALLDSDGDGLFNFEEEAYGTNPLSTDSDGDLISDRVEIAHGSVNVDDFYLRIGISMTKKAPFTDASGGLISWFLEDMDGDGKFNGPSDWDTDGDGMPDGFEFYFSDPNDHPYAGAAIASAQLLDPTNGSDAYHDWDEDGLNNMEEYQVAFEFGAMSFTNPWLADTDNDGMPDGWESSNGLNATDGENWDEDPDHDGWDADGDGSSFFEELEGEAKVYAIDVKLDDWVEENQTVARAQVTLAGGNPIIYPIRATSTGYVYKISVSLGDTISSRLTPWLTVVETDEMFTNLQEYNARDRDGDGLTDSRSTDPLNPDTDGDDLLDGMGDFGRQPWCEPGLGHQ
;
A
#
# COMPACT_ATOMS: atom_id res chain seq x y z
N MET A 1 -53.02 10.70 -43.30
CA MET A 1 -52.24 9.52 -42.87
C MET A 1 -52.33 9.45 -41.38
N VAL A 2 -52.72 8.31 -40.82
CA VAL A 2 -52.81 8.12 -39.36
C VAL A 2 -51.42 7.67 -38.89
N LEU A 3 -50.78 8.46 -38.04
CA LEU A 3 -49.47 8.15 -37.47
C LEU A 3 -49.62 7.05 -36.40
N SER A 4 -48.63 6.17 -36.27
CA SER A 4 -48.60 5.17 -35.19
C SER A 4 -48.28 5.83 -33.84
N HIS A 5 -48.62 5.16 -32.74
CA HIS A 5 -48.47 5.72 -31.38
C HIS A 5 -47.04 6.21 -31.08
N ASN A 6 -46.03 5.45 -31.51
CA ASN A 6 -44.62 5.81 -31.32
C ASN A 6 -44.19 6.99 -32.21
N GLN A 7 -44.80 7.14 -33.39
CA GLN A 7 -44.55 8.31 -34.24
C GLN A 7 -45.21 9.58 -33.70
N MET A 8 -46.35 9.46 -32.99
CA MET A 8 -46.95 10.58 -32.27
C MET A 8 -46.12 11.01 -31.05
N ALA A 9 -45.50 10.06 -30.33
CA ALA A 9 -44.60 10.37 -29.21
C ALA A 9 -43.35 11.13 -29.69
N TYR A 10 -42.71 10.66 -30.76
CA TYR A 10 -41.55 11.37 -31.34
C TYR A 10 -41.91 12.78 -31.82
N THR A 11 -43.03 12.92 -32.55
CA THR A 11 -43.46 14.26 -32.99
C THR A 11 -43.84 15.17 -31.83
N ALA A 12 -44.42 14.65 -30.74
CA ALA A 12 -44.69 15.43 -29.55
C ALA A 12 -43.40 15.94 -28.90
N ILE A 13 -42.40 15.07 -28.69
CA ILE A 13 -41.11 15.41 -28.07
C ILE A 13 -40.35 16.45 -28.91
N THR A 14 -40.27 16.24 -30.23
CA THR A 14 -39.58 17.18 -31.12
C THR A 14 -40.27 18.54 -31.16
N VAL A 15 -41.61 18.58 -31.13
CA VAL A 15 -42.37 19.84 -31.06
C VAL A 15 -42.13 20.54 -29.72
N THR A 16 -42.10 19.84 -28.59
CA THR A 16 -41.77 20.44 -27.29
C THR A 16 -40.34 20.96 -27.22
N MET A 17 -39.34 20.27 -27.79
CA MET A 17 -37.97 20.80 -27.83
C MET A 17 -37.84 22.04 -28.73
N ILE A 18 -38.54 22.06 -29.87
CA ILE A 18 -38.56 23.24 -30.76
C ILE A 18 -39.27 24.42 -30.09
N PHE A 19 -40.40 24.20 -29.41
CA PHE A 19 -41.09 25.29 -28.69
C PHE A 19 -40.35 25.72 -27.43
N GLY A 20 -39.69 24.80 -26.71
CA GLY A 20 -38.86 25.10 -25.54
C GLY A 20 -37.65 25.96 -25.90
N SER A 21 -36.93 25.61 -26.97
CA SER A 21 -35.81 26.42 -27.47
C SER A 21 -36.25 27.78 -28.03
N LEU A 22 -37.42 27.86 -28.67
CA LEU A 22 -38.00 29.15 -29.09
C LEU A 22 -38.43 30.03 -27.92
N PHE A 23 -38.87 29.45 -26.80
CA PHE A 23 -39.30 30.19 -25.63
C PHE A 23 -38.10 30.71 -24.83
N VAL A 24 -37.06 29.89 -24.64
CA VAL A 24 -35.79 30.29 -23.99
C VAL A 24 -35.00 31.29 -24.87
N GLY A 25 -35.02 31.11 -26.18
CA GLY A 25 -34.38 32.04 -27.13
C GLY A 25 -35.09 33.39 -27.25
N LEU A 26 -36.42 33.46 -27.12
CA LEU A 26 -37.17 34.72 -27.12
C LEU A 26 -37.16 35.42 -25.76
N SER A 27 -37.12 34.71 -24.63
CA SER A 27 -36.99 35.34 -23.32
C SER A 27 -35.58 35.88 -23.06
N GLY A 28 -34.54 35.14 -23.47
CA GLY A 28 -33.14 35.58 -23.35
C GLY A 28 -32.78 36.78 -24.24
N PHE A 29 -33.35 36.86 -25.45
CA PHE A 29 -33.10 37.98 -26.36
C PHE A 29 -33.90 39.25 -26.01
N VAL A 30 -35.04 39.11 -25.31
CA VAL A 30 -35.86 40.25 -24.88
C VAL A 30 -35.37 40.84 -23.54
N GLN A 31 -34.59 40.11 -22.75
CA GLN A 31 -33.97 40.63 -21.51
C GLN A 31 -32.56 41.21 -21.68
N THR A 32 -31.88 41.02 -22.82
CA THR A 32 -30.50 41.51 -23.03
C THR A 32 -30.32 42.46 -24.23
N SER A 33 -31.40 42.81 -24.95
CA SER A 33 -31.30 43.79 -26.05
C SER A 33 -31.70 45.20 -25.62
N GLU A 34 -30.72 46.05 -25.31
CA GLU A 34 -30.87 47.49 -25.06
C GLU A 34 -31.30 48.32 -26.29
N SER A 35 -32.15 47.82 -27.19
CA SER A 35 -32.46 48.56 -28.42
C SER A 35 -33.92 48.61 -28.88
N LEU A 36 -34.88 47.91 -28.28
CA LEU A 36 -36.27 47.93 -28.78
C LEU A 36 -37.33 47.86 -27.67
N GLY A 37 -37.50 48.95 -26.93
CA GLY A 37 -38.64 49.13 -26.04
C GLY A 37 -38.61 50.47 -25.32
N SER A 38 -39.47 51.39 -25.73
CA SER A 38 -39.69 52.68 -25.09
C SER A 38 -40.35 52.52 -23.71
N PHE A 39 -39.54 52.27 -22.69
CA PHE A 39 -39.92 52.54 -21.31
C PHE A 39 -39.22 53.83 -20.87
N GLU A 40 -40.01 54.86 -20.56
CA GLU A 40 -39.51 56.05 -19.88
C GLU A 40 -38.75 55.64 -18.60
N PRO A 41 -37.48 56.04 -18.41
CA PRO A 41 -36.85 55.94 -17.11
C PRO A 41 -37.56 56.90 -16.16
N ALA A 42 -37.92 56.42 -14.97
CA ALA A 42 -38.31 57.27 -13.85
C ALA A 42 -37.06 57.99 -13.32
N GLY A 43 -36.50 58.88 -14.13
CA GLY A 43 -35.37 59.73 -13.82
C GLY A 43 -35.75 61.16 -14.13
N GLU A 44 -36.33 61.83 -13.14
CA GLU A 44 -36.21 63.26 -12.82
C GLU A 44 -37.30 63.61 -11.80
N ASP A 45 -37.03 63.27 -10.53
CA ASP A 45 -37.48 64.14 -9.45
C ASP A 45 -36.21 64.66 -8.75
N ASP A 46 -36.08 65.98 -8.77
CA ASP A 46 -34.92 66.77 -8.32
C ASP A 46 -34.41 66.32 -6.93
N LEU A 47 -33.23 65.69 -6.90
CA LEU A 47 -32.35 65.71 -5.73
C LEU A 47 -30.99 66.25 -6.14
N PHE A 48 -30.93 67.58 -6.03
CA PHE A 48 -29.73 68.40 -6.09
C PHE A 48 -28.58 67.78 -5.30
N LYS A 49 -27.40 67.74 -5.95
CA LYS A 49 -26.06 67.90 -5.38
C LYS A 49 -25.85 67.28 -4.00
N ASP A 50 -25.19 66.13 -3.96
CA ASP A 50 -24.08 65.87 -3.05
C ASP A 50 -23.23 64.71 -3.59
N GLU A 51 -21.93 64.97 -3.79
CA GLU A 51 -20.87 63.99 -4.09
C GLU A 51 -20.53 63.14 -2.85
N GLU A 52 -21.54 62.74 -2.06
CA GLU A 52 -21.34 62.17 -0.70
C GLU A 52 -22.33 61.01 -0.40
N LEU A 53 -22.54 60.10 -1.35
CA LEU A 53 -23.25 58.82 -1.15
C LEU A 53 -22.48 57.62 -1.74
N ILE A 54 -21.17 57.60 -1.52
CA ILE A 54 -20.53 56.34 -1.13
C ILE A 54 -20.44 56.44 0.39
N SER A 55 -21.56 56.21 1.09
CA SER A 55 -21.39 55.71 2.45
C SER A 55 -20.63 54.42 2.26
N GLN A 56 -19.42 54.34 2.82
CA GLN A 56 -18.87 53.04 3.20
C GLN A 56 -20.05 52.23 3.72
N ALA A 57 -20.33 51.10 3.07
CA ALA A 57 -21.07 50.05 3.73
C ALA A 57 -20.39 49.89 5.09
N ILE A 58 -21.10 50.30 6.14
CA ILE A 58 -20.60 50.10 7.50
C ILE A 58 -20.69 48.59 7.68
N ASP A 59 -19.59 48.02 8.11
CA ASP A 59 -19.36 46.61 8.40
C ASP A 59 -18.67 46.68 9.78
N THR A 60 -19.47 46.44 10.82
CA THR A 60 -19.15 46.84 12.19
C THR A 60 -18.30 45.79 12.91
N ASP A 61 -18.46 44.51 12.61
CA ASP A 61 -17.63 43.40 13.10
C ASP A 61 -16.49 43.02 12.14
N GLY A 62 -16.58 43.39 10.86
CA GLY A 62 -15.49 43.29 9.90
C GLY A 62 -15.37 41.93 9.23
N ASP A 63 -16.46 41.18 9.13
CA ASP A 63 -16.51 39.84 8.53
C ASP A 63 -16.67 39.88 6.99
N GLY A 64 -16.89 41.08 6.43
CA GLY A 64 -17.09 41.31 4.99
C GLY A 64 -18.55 41.45 4.56
N LEU A 65 -19.51 41.31 5.48
CA LEU A 65 -20.93 41.52 5.24
C LEU A 65 -21.36 42.91 5.74
N PRO A 66 -21.96 43.77 4.90
CA PRO A 66 -22.41 45.09 5.36
C PRO A 66 -23.54 45.03 6.39
N ASP A 67 -23.50 45.84 7.46
CA ASP A 67 -24.53 45.94 8.52
C ASP A 67 -25.98 45.99 7.98
N LYS A 68 -26.16 46.73 6.87
CA LYS A 68 -27.49 46.91 6.26
C LYS A 68 -27.98 45.65 5.55
N MET A 69 -27.08 44.84 5.03
CA MET A 69 -27.35 43.58 4.35
C MET A 69 -27.62 42.49 5.39
N GLU A 70 -26.85 42.46 6.47
CA GLU A 70 -27.11 41.66 7.66
C GLU A 70 -28.51 41.89 8.24
N GLU A 71 -28.86 43.14 8.58
CA GLU A 71 -30.16 43.44 9.21
C GLU A 71 -31.38 43.18 8.30
N VAL A 72 -31.25 43.39 6.98
CA VAL A 72 -32.40 43.46 6.06
C VAL A 72 -32.57 42.20 5.23
N GLN A 73 -31.49 41.51 4.89
CA GLN A 73 -31.51 40.39 3.95
C GLN A 73 -31.21 39.04 4.61
N TYR A 74 -30.15 38.96 5.41
CA TYR A 74 -29.67 37.68 5.94
C TYR A 74 -30.12 37.41 7.37
N GLY A 75 -30.40 38.45 8.17
CA GLY A 75 -30.89 38.33 9.54
C GLY A 75 -29.79 38.04 10.57
N THR A 76 -28.53 38.25 10.21
CA THR A 76 -27.34 38.12 11.05
C THR A 76 -27.17 39.33 12.00
N ASP A 77 -26.32 39.21 13.03
CA ASP A 77 -26.08 40.26 14.02
C ASP A 77 -24.85 41.10 13.63
N PRO A 78 -25.00 42.40 13.23
CA PRO A 78 -23.90 43.26 12.76
C PRO A 78 -22.77 43.55 13.75
N LEU A 79 -22.80 42.95 14.93
CA LEU A 79 -21.79 43.09 15.98
C LEU A 79 -21.02 41.79 16.19
N ARG A 80 -21.29 40.75 15.40
CA ARG A 80 -20.79 39.40 15.56
C ARG A 80 -20.41 38.84 14.18
N GLU A 81 -19.11 38.62 14.00
CA GLU A 81 -18.55 38.02 12.78
C GLU A 81 -19.08 36.62 12.42
N ASP A 82 -19.71 35.95 13.38
CA ASP A 82 -20.27 34.61 13.29
C ASP A 82 -21.54 34.61 14.17
N THR A 83 -22.71 34.61 13.55
CA THR A 83 -23.99 34.75 14.23
C THR A 83 -24.41 33.47 14.93
N ASP A 84 -24.26 32.32 14.28
CA ASP A 84 -24.72 31.02 14.80
C ASP A 84 -23.68 30.28 15.67
N ASN A 85 -22.43 30.73 15.66
CA ASN A 85 -21.28 30.23 16.44
C ASN A 85 -20.74 28.88 16.00
N ASP A 86 -20.84 28.53 14.72
CA ASP A 86 -20.32 27.27 14.20
C ASP A 86 -18.83 27.34 13.79
N GLY A 87 -18.26 28.56 13.75
CA GLY A 87 -16.87 28.82 13.39
C GLY A 87 -16.65 29.25 11.94
N LEU A 88 -17.70 29.32 11.12
CA LEU A 88 -17.74 30.02 9.84
C LEU A 88 -18.19 31.47 10.09
N THR A 89 -17.72 32.42 9.27
CA THR A 89 -18.12 33.82 9.42
C THR A 89 -19.28 34.14 8.50
N ASP A 90 -20.25 34.95 8.95
CA ASP A 90 -21.48 35.20 8.20
C ASP A 90 -21.19 35.74 6.78
N GLY A 91 -20.23 36.66 6.67
CA GLY A 91 -19.78 37.21 5.39
C GLY A 91 -19.14 36.19 4.44
N TRP A 92 -18.44 35.18 4.97
CA TRP A 92 -17.84 34.11 4.15
C TRP A 92 -18.90 33.12 3.67
N GLU A 93 -19.82 32.71 4.55
CA GLU A 93 -20.91 31.80 4.20
C GLU A 93 -21.81 32.43 3.13
N VAL A 94 -22.17 33.70 3.29
CA VAL A 94 -22.96 34.43 2.30
C VAL A 94 -22.23 34.56 0.97
N ALA A 95 -20.91 34.79 0.99
CA ALA A 95 -20.11 34.88 -0.23
C ALA A 95 -20.08 33.56 -1.01
N ASN A 96 -20.10 32.42 -0.31
CA ASN A 96 -20.10 31.06 -0.86
C ASN A 96 -21.51 30.45 -1.00
N GLY A 97 -22.54 31.24 -0.71
CA GLY A 97 -23.94 30.85 -0.87
C GLY A 97 -24.44 29.83 0.16
N LEU A 98 -23.72 29.65 1.27
CA LEU A 98 -24.16 28.94 2.47
C LEU A 98 -25.11 29.82 3.30
N ASN A 99 -25.71 29.27 4.35
CA ASN A 99 -26.69 29.95 5.18
C ASN A 99 -26.09 30.36 6.54
N PRO A 100 -25.81 31.66 6.80
CA PRO A 100 -25.11 32.15 8.00
C PRO A 100 -25.92 32.08 9.31
N LEU A 101 -27.02 31.34 9.31
CA LEU A 101 -27.90 31.13 10.45
C LEU A 101 -28.14 29.62 10.69
N ASP A 102 -27.42 28.76 9.96
CA ASP A 102 -27.57 27.31 9.99
C ASP A 102 -26.23 26.64 10.27
N SER A 103 -26.01 26.37 11.55
CA SER A 103 -24.82 25.71 12.07
C SER A 103 -24.66 24.24 11.61
N GLY A 104 -25.63 23.71 10.86
CA GLY A 104 -25.70 22.31 10.44
C GLY A 104 -25.98 21.32 11.59
N ASP A 105 -26.09 21.78 12.84
CA ASP A 105 -26.39 20.95 14.01
C ASP A 105 -27.90 20.90 14.30
N ALA A 106 -28.45 19.68 14.33
CA ALA A 106 -29.85 19.44 14.66
C ALA A 106 -30.23 19.84 16.10
N ASP A 107 -29.26 19.94 17.01
CA ASP A 107 -29.46 20.30 18.42
C ASP A 107 -29.23 21.80 18.70
N ASP A 108 -29.09 22.65 17.67
CA ASP A 108 -28.88 24.09 17.87
C ASP A 108 -30.14 24.81 18.42
N ASP A 109 -30.08 25.11 19.72
CA ASP A 109 -31.08 25.88 20.47
C ASP A 109 -31.25 27.33 19.98
N ASN A 110 -30.38 27.80 19.08
CA ASN A 110 -30.34 29.17 18.55
C ASN A 110 -31.03 29.32 17.18
N ALA A 111 -31.46 28.21 16.56
CA ALA A 111 -32.23 28.24 15.32
C ALA A 111 -33.51 29.09 15.50
N PRO A 112 -33.79 30.05 14.60
CA PRO A 112 -34.95 30.92 14.74
C PRO A 112 -36.24 30.09 14.82
N PRO A 113 -37.14 30.37 15.78
CA PRO A 113 -38.32 29.54 15.99
C PRO A 113 -39.20 29.57 14.74
N ALA A 114 -39.33 28.42 14.08
CA ALA A 114 -40.21 28.21 12.94
C ALA A 114 -41.62 28.72 13.26
N THR A 115 -41.99 29.86 12.71
CA THR A 115 -43.37 30.35 12.79
C THR A 115 -44.23 29.53 11.84
N GLY A 116 -44.75 28.38 12.30
CA GLY A 116 -45.70 27.59 11.53
C GLY A 116 -46.11 26.29 12.20
N GLU A 117 -47.26 26.30 12.87
CA GLU A 117 -47.90 25.13 13.48
C GLU A 117 -48.17 23.99 12.47
N GLU A 118 -47.73 22.78 12.83
CA GLU A 118 -48.40 21.46 12.64
C GLU A 118 -49.27 21.26 11.38
N SER A 119 -48.82 20.42 10.42
CA SER A 119 -49.58 19.24 9.94
C SER A 119 -48.98 18.62 8.67
N SER A 120 -48.66 17.34 8.77
CA SER A 120 -48.39 16.36 7.71
C SER A 120 -49.42 16.34 6.56
N SER A 121 -48.96 16.39 5.29
CA SER A 121 -49.21 15.38 4.23
C SER A 121 -48.87 15.91 2.83
N GLU A 122 -48.01 15.16 2.12
CA GLU A 122 -47.84 15.13 0.65
C GLU A 122 -47.56 16.48 -0.05
N GLY A 123 -46.27 16.81 -0.18
CA GLY A 123 -45.78 17.82 -1.12
C GLY A 123 -44.31 18.16 -0.92
N ASN A 124 -43.43 17.52 -1.69
CA ASN A 124 -42.02 17.86 -1.90
C ASN A 124 -41.18 18.09 -0.62
N GLU A 125 -40.71 17.00 -0.02
CA GLU A 125 -39.63 17.05 0.96
C GLU A 125 -38.32 17.48 0.27
N THR A 126 -37.96 18.77 0.36
CA THR A 126 -36.63 19.26 -0.05
C THR A 126 -35.88 20.06 1.01
N GLU A 127 -36.36 20.23 2.24
CA GLU A 127 -35.55 20.91 3.27
C GLU A 127 -35.85 20.30 4.66
N SER A 128 -35.01 19.35 5.07
CA SER A 128 -34.80 19.10 6.49
C SER A 128 -34.08 20.32 7.03
N TRP A 129 -34.75 21.09 7.86
CA TRP A 129 -34.16 22.17 8.64
C TRP A 129 -33.78 21.61 10.00
N PRO A 130 -32.52 21.73 10.49
CA PRO A 130 -31.32 22.35 9.89
C PRO A 130 -30.67 21.53 8.76
N ASN A 131 -29.96 22.17 7.83
CA ASN A 131 -29.25 21.54 6.72
C ASN A 131 -27.78 21.25 7.09
N PRO A 132 -27.37 19.99 7.27
CA PRO A 132 -26.00 19.65 7.66
C PRO A 132 -24.92 20.11 6.67
N GLU A 133 -25.29 20.34 5.41
CA GLU A 133 -24.36 20.79 4.37
C GLU A 133 -23.95 22.26 4.53
N ASP A 134 -24.73 23.09 5.25
CA ASP A 134 -24.39 24.50 5.41
C ASP A 134 -23.38 24.75 6.54
N GLY A 135 -23.34 23.87 7.56
CA GLY A 135 -22.41 24.00 8.69
C GLY A 135 -20.95 23.64 8.38
N PRO A 136 -20.02 23.75 9.34
CA PRO A 136 -18.56 23.65 9.11
C PRO A 136 -18.09 22.27 8.63
N ASN A 137 -18.86 21.22 8.92
CA ASN A 137 -18.56 19.84 8.51
C ASN A 137 -19.38 19.39 7.29
N GLY A 138 -20.16 20.29 6.70
CA GLY A 138 -20.89 20.05 5.46
C GLY A 138 -19.93 19.94 4.27
N ASP A 139 -20.38 19.25 3.22
CA ASP A 139 -19.66 19.05 1.96
C ASP A 139 -20.67 19.15 0.81
N PRO A 140 -21.12 20.37 0.46
CA PRO A 140 -22.26 20.59 -0.42
C PRO A 140 -22.05 20.11 -1.86
N ASP A 141 -20.82 20.15 -2.37
CA ASP A 141 -20.45 19.70 -3.72
C ASP A 141 -19.87 18.29 -3.76
N ARG A 142 -19.53 17.71 -2.60
CA ARG A 142 -19.12 16.32 -2.43
C ARG A 142 -17.78 16.00 -3.05
N ASP A 143 -16.87 16.97 -3.02
CA ASP A 143 -15.48 16.77 -3.40
C ASP A 143 -14.65 16.17 -2.24
N GLY A 144 -15.21 16.17 -1.03
CA GLY A 144 -14.62 15.62 0.18
C GLY A 144 -13.82 16.62 1.02
N LEU A 145 -13.79 17.90 0.67
CA LEU A 145 -13.43 18.99 1.57
C LEU A 145 -14.68 19.45 2.34
N THR A 146 -14.49 19.70 3.64
CA THR A 146 -15.54 20.33 4.45
C THR A 146 -15.53 21.84 4.29
N ASN A 147 -16.67 22.52 4.47
CA ASN A 147 -16.76 23.98 4.44
C ASN A 147 -15.65 24.69 5.26
N GLN A 148 -15.31 24.14 6.43
CA GLN A 148 -14.22 24.68 7.26
C GLN A 148 -12.83 24.50 6.62
N GLN A 149 -12.56 23.39 5.95
CA GLN A 149 -11.31 23.18 5.21
C GLN A 149 -11.24 24.10 4.00
N GLU A 150 -12.34 24.25 3.27
CA GLU A 150 -12.41 25.13 2.11
C GLU A 150 -12.22 26.59 2.48
N GLN A 151 -12.78 27.05 3.60
CA GLN A 151 -12.49 28.38 4.15
C GLN A 151 -10.97 28.57 4.39
N ALA A 152 -10.28 27.52 4.83
CA ALA A 152 -8.85 27.58 5.12
C ALA A 152 -7.98 27.58 3.84
N PHE A 153 -8.41 26.87 2.78
CA PHE A 153 -7.71 26.81 1.49
C PHE A 153 -8.13 27.92 0.53
N GLY A 154 -9.28 28.55 0.74
CA GLY A 154 -9.85 29.60 -0.09
C GLY A 154 -10.64 29.10 -1.29
N THR A 155 -11.04 27.83 -1.30
CA THR A 155 -11.85 27.17 -2.33
C THR A 155 -13.35 27.50 -2.15
N GLU A 156 -14.18 27.13 -3.13
CA GLU A 156 -15.60 27.43 -3.19
C GLU A 156 -16.47 26.21 -2.78
N PRO A 157 -17.17 26.23 -1.62
CA PRO A 157 -17.99 25.12 -1.07
C PRO A 157 -19.10 24.51 -1.88
N LYS A 158 -19.34 25.00 -3.09
CA LYS A 158 -20.40 24.51 -3.97
C LYS A 158 -19.86 24.14 -5.34
N LEU A 159 -18.54 24.21 -5.51
CA LEU A 159 -17.81 23.89 -6.72
C LEU A 159 -16.63 23.00 -6.36
N ALA A 160 -16.76 21.72 -6.68
CA ALA A 160 -15.70 20.73 -6.49
C ALA A 160 -14.37 21.04 -7.20
N ASP A 161 -14.35 22.00 -8.12
CA ASP A 161 -13.21 22.45 -8.93
C ASP A 161 -13.31 23.98 -9.01
N THR A 162 -12.63 24.66 -8.08
CA THR A 162 -12.76 26.11 -7.88
C THR A 162 -12.18 26.90 -9.04
N ASP A 163 -11.06 26.47 -9.61
CA ASP A 163 -10.37 27.19 -10.68
C ASP A 163 -10.74 26.74 -12.10
N GLY A 164 -11.55 25.68 -12.20
CA GLY A 164 -12.20 25.18 -13.40
C GLY A 164 -11.25 24.46 -14.33
N ASP A 165 -10.20 23.83 -13.80
CA ASP A 165 -9.14 23.20 -14.57
C ASP A 165 -9.34 21.70 -14.85
N GLY A 166 -10.37 21.13 -14.22
CA GLY A 166 -10.79 19.74 -14.37
C GLY A 166 -10.28 18.80 -13.30
N LEU A 167 -9.54 19.29 -12.31
CA LEU A 167 -9.16 18.55 -11.10
C LEU A 167 -10.02 18.99 -9.92
N ASN A 168 -10.27 18.09 -8.97
CA ASN A 168 -11.02 18.46 -7.78
C ASN A 168 -10.14 19.13 -6.72
N ASP A 169 -10.72 20.05 -5.96
CA ASP A 169 -9.98 20.88 -5.00
C ASP A 169 -9.33 20.02 -3.91
N ARG A 170 -10.01 18.98 -3.42
CA ARG A 170 -9.49 18.04 -2.41
C ARG A 170 -8.17 17.39 -2.85
N TRP A 171 -8.16 16.83 -4.05
CA TRP A 171 -7.05 16.08 -4.62
C TRP A 171 -5.88 17.02 -4.88
N GLU A 172 -6.16 18.23 -5.36
CA GLU A 172 -5.11 19.24 -5.51
C GLU A 172 -4.48 19.64 -4.19
N VAL A 173 -5.28 19.88 -3.14
CA VAL A 173 -4.77 20.20 -1.79
C VAL A 173 -3.81 19.13 -1.27
N GLU A 174 -4.07 17.85 -1.58
CA GLU A 174 -3.22 16.72 -1.19
C GLU A 174 -1.83 16.80 -1.85
N TYR A 175 -1.76 17.22 -3.11
CA TYR A 175 -0.53 17.21 -3.92
C TYR A 175 0.10 18.60 -4.20
N MET A 176 -0.50 19.68 -3.71
CA MET A 176 -0.19 21.11 -3.97
C MET A 176 1.27 21.54 -3.80
N TYR A 177 2.10 20.78 -3.09
CA TYR A 177 3.50 21.18 -2.82
C TYR A 177 4.49 20.80 -3.94
N TYR A 178 4.01 20.35 -5.09
CA TYR A 178 4.84 19.94 -6.20
C TYR A 178 5.27 21.14 -7.07
N ASN A 179 6.57 21.46 -7.00
CA ASN A 179 7.15 22.57 -7.74
C ASN A 179 7.97 22.06 -8.94
N GLN A 180 7.59 22.51 -10.13
CA GLN A 180 8.35 22.25 -11.36
C GLN A 180 8.94 23.54 -11.93
N THR A 181 10.15 23.45 -12.47
CA THR A 181 10.80 24.57 -13.16
C THR A 181 10.56 24.44 -14.67
N ALA A 182 9.84 25.40 -15.24
CA ALA A 182 9.64 25.51 -16.68
C ALA A 182 10.94 25.79 -17.45
N GLN A 183 10.92 25.58 -18.77
CA GLN A 183 12.12 25.73 -19.60
C GLN A 183 12.67 27.17 -19.67
N ASP A 184 11.83 28.16 -19.39
CA ASP A 184 12.20 29.56 -19.27
C ASP A 184 12.75 29.95 -17.89
N GLY A 185 12.79 29.01 -16.94
CA GLY A 185 13.29 29.18 -15.59
C GLY A 185 12.24 29.72 -14.60
N GLU A 186 10.97 29.76 -14.98
CA GLU A 186 9.86 30.04 -14.07
C GLU A 186 9.60 28.81 -13.18
N ASN A 187 9.36 29.04 -11.89
CA ASN A 187 8.92 27.99 -10.98
C ASN A 187 7.40 28.04 -10.93
N ILE A 188 6.78 26.91 -11.24
CA ILE A 188 5.33 26.71 -11.24
C ILE A 188 5.01 25.76 -10.09
N ASN A 189 4.02 26.14 -9.29
CA ASN A 189 3.46 25.29 -8.26
C ASN A 189 2.23 24.60 -8.85
N LEU A 190 2.35 23.31 -9.12
CA LEU A 190 1.26 22.50 -9.68
C LEU A 190 0.28 22.13 -8.57
N PHE A 191 -0.96 21.82 -8.97
CA PHE A 191 -2.04 21.34 -8.10
C PHE A 191 -2.45 22.38 -7.05
N ASN A 192 -2.52 23.63 -7.48
CA ASN A 192 -3.03 24.69 -6.61
C ASN A 192 -4.50 24.90 -6.95
N PRO A 193 -5.44 24.61 -6.03
CA PRO A 193 -6.89 24.61 -6.32
C PRO A 193 -7.47 25.99 -6.68
N LEU A 194 -6.65 27.04 -6.60
CA LEU A 194 -7.02 28.40 -6.98
C LEU A 194 -6.38 28.84 -8.30
N SER A 195 -5.63 27.96 -8.98
CA SER A 195 -4.90 28.25 -10.22
C SER A 195 -4.45 26.98 -10.97
N GLY A 196 -5.23 26.54 -11.95
CA GLY A 196 -4.91 25.44 -12.87
C GLY A 196 -3.80 25.70 -13.90
N ASN A 197 -2.94 26.69 -13.63
CA ASN A 197 -1.72 26.94 -14.40
C ASN A 197 -1.92 26.96 -15.93
N TRP A 198 -2.95 27.69 -16.38
CA TRP A 198 -3.38 27.77 -17.77
C TRP A 198 -2.26 28.20 -18.75
N ASP A 199 -2.02 27.38 -19.78
CA ASP A 199 -0.97 27.56 -20.80
C ASP A 199 0.43 27.81 -20.21
N CYS A 200 0.78 27.13 -19.11
CA CYS A 200 2.06 27.35 -18.45
C CYS A 200 3.27 26.89 -19.30
N GLY A 201 4.46 27.38 -18.92
CA GLY A 201 5.72 27.11 -19.63
C GLY A 201 6.18 25.63 -19.66
N LEU A 202 5.52 24.72 -18.93
CA LEU A 202 5.79 23.28 -18.97
C LEU A 202 5.20 22.62 -20.23
N LEU A 203 4.09 23.16 -20.76
CA LEU A 203 3.44 22.70 -21.98
C LEU A 203 4.17 23.24 -23.23
N THR A 204 5.36 22.71 -23.49
CA THR A 204 6.11 23.04 -24.71
C THR A 204 5.38 22.57 -25.97
N GLU A 205 5.65 23.18 -27.14
CA GLU A 205 5.06 22.76 -28.42
C GLU A 205 5.25 21.25 -28.71
N ALA A 206 6.35 20.67 -28.25
CA ALA A 206 6.63 19.24 -28.36
C ALA A 206 5.73 18.39 -27.45
N LYS A 207 5.53 18.81 -26.18
CA LYS A 207 4.62 18.14 -25.24
C LYS A 207 3.17 18.24 -25.72
N ILE A 208 2.72 19.43 -26.09
CA ILE A 208 1.37 19.65 -26.65
C ILE A 208 1.11 18.70 -27.83
N SER A 209 2.07 18.60 -28.76
CA SER A 209 1.92 17.71 -29.92
C SER A 209 1.82 16.23 -29.52
N ALA A 210 2.54 15.81 -28.47
CA ALA A 210 2.49 14.45 -27.95
C ALA A 210 1.18 14.16 -27.23
N ILE A 211 0.76 15.02 -26.30
CA ILE A 211 -0.49 14.90 -25.54
C ILE A 211 -1.68 14.86 -26.50
N LYS A 212 -1.75 15.80 -27.45
CA LYS A 212 -2.80 15.83 -28.48
C LYS A 212 -2.86 14.53 -29.28
N GLN A 213 -1.71 13.93 -29.60
CA GLN A 213 -1.68 12.67 -30.32
C GLN A 213 -2.27 11.53 -29.48
N ILE A 214 -2.02 11.50 -28.16
CA ILE A 214 -2.51 10.47 -27.25
C ILE A 214 -4.03 10.63 -27.06
N LEU A 215 -4.48 11.84 -26.67
CA LEU A 215 -5.89 12.13 -26.41
C LEU A 215 -6.76 11.94 -27.65
N ASP A 216 -6.36 12.49 -28.81
CA ASP A 216 -7.20 12.42 -30.02
C ASP A 216 -7.21 11.02 -30.68
N GLN A 217 -6.37 10.08 -30.23
CA GLN A 217 -6.33 8.70 -30.76
C GLN A 217 -7.20 7.72 -29.99
N ASP A 218 -7.49 8.00 -28.72
CA ASP A 218 -8.31 7.14 -27.87
C ASP A 218 -9.72 7.71 -27.75
N GLU A 219 -10.72 7.00 -28.28
CA GLU A 219 -12.12 7.42 -28.19
C GLU A 219 -12.66 7.40 -26.76
N GLN A 220 -11.94 6.80 -25.80
CA GLN A 220 -12.29 6.78 -24.38
C GLN A 220 -11.76 8.00 -23.61
N ARG A 221 -10.81 8.76 -24.19
CA ARG A 221 -10.25 9.96 -23.57
C ARG A 221 -10.94 11.21 -24.13
N PRO A 222 -11.05 12.29 -23.32
CA PRO A 222 -11.48 13.58 -23.83
C PRO A 222 -10.48 14.07 -24.89
N SER A 223 -10.99 14.65 -25.97
CA SER A 223 -10.13 15.22 -27.00
C SER A 223 -9.41 16.47 -26.51
N TRP A 224 -8.31 16.84 -27.17
CA TRP A 224 -7.55 18.05 -26.80
C TRP A 224 -8.42 19.31 -26.74
N ASP A 225 -9.39 19.43 -27.65
CA ASP A 225 -10.26 20.61 -27.71
C ASP A 225 -11.33 20.61 -26.61
N GLU A 226 -11.65 19.44 -26.03
CA GLU A 226 -12.60 19.29 -24.90
C GLU A 226 -11.93 19.63 -23.57
N MET A 227 -10.62 19.41 -23.44
CA MET A 227 -9.81 19.77 -22.26
C MET A 227 -9.43 21.26 -22.21
N ALA A 228 -9.98 22.08 -23.10
CA ALA A 228 -9.73 23.51 -23.13
C ALA A 228 -10.82 24.27 -22.36
N ASN A 229 -10.44 25.30 -21.62
CA ASN A 229 -11.43 26.22 -21.05
C ASN A 229 -12.13 27.07 -22.13
N ILE A 230 -13.07 27.92 -21.71
CA ILE A 230 -13.84 28.81 -22.61
C ILE A 230 -12.94 29.76 -23.42
N ALA A 231 -11.75 30.08 -22.91
CA ALA A 231 -10.76 30.91 -23.59
C ALA A 231 -9.85 30.12 -24.56
N GLY A 232 -9.99 28.80 -24.60
CA GLY A 232 -9.19 27.90 -25.42
C GLY A 232 -7.81 27.62 -24.85
N GLN A 233 -7.63 27.79 -23.54
CA GLN A 233 -6.39 27.52 -22.81
C GLN A 233 -6.45 26.15 -22.16
N HIS A 234 -5.27 25.58 -21.89
CA HIS A 234 -5.13 24.22 -21.36
C HIS A 234 -4.45 24.22 -20.00
N SER A 235 -5.00 23.48 -19.04
CA SER A 235 -4.41 23.33 -17.71
C SER A 235 -3.12 22.52 -17.79
N CYS A 236 -2.08 23.02 -17.13
CA CYS A 236 -0.87 22.22 -16.92
C CYS A 236 -1.05 21.18 -15.82
N ASP A 237 -1.93 21.46 -14.87
CA ASP A 237 -2.11 20.62 -13.70
C ASP A 237 -2.90 19.39 -14.11
N ALA A 238 -3.90 19.51 -14.98
CA ALA A 238 -4.64 18.36 -15.49
C ALA A 238 -3.87 17.52 -16.54
N LEU A 239 -3.12 18.15 -17.46
CA LEU A 239 -2.62 17.48 -18.68
C LEU A 239 -1.20 16.92 -18.61
N LEU A 240 -0.46 17.21 -17.54
CA LEU A 240 0.87 16.63 -17.37
C LEU A 240 0.78 15.19 -16.87
N ASP A 241 1.81 14.44 -17.19
CA ASP A 241 2.12 13.11 -16.66
C ASP A 241 3.32 13.36 -15.74
N SER A 242 3.06 13.41 -14.43
CA SER A 242 3.94 14.05 -13.45
C SER A 242 5.03 13.11 -12.93
N ASP A 243 4.74 11.82 -12.90
CA ASP A 243 5.62 10.73 -12.47
C ASP A 243 6.21 9.94 -13.66
N GLY A 244 5.62 10.07 -14.86
CA GLY A 244 6.11 9.51 -16.12
C GLY A 244 5.64 8.09 -16.40
N ASP A 245 4.57 7.61 -15.78
CA ASP A 245 4.04 6.25 -15.95
C ASP A 245 3.16 6.10 -17.22
N GLY A 246 2.69 7.23 -17.76
CA GLY A 246 1.84 7.34 -18.95
C GLY A 246 0.37 7.63 -18.66
N LEU A 247 -0.02 7.88 -17.41
CA LEU A 247 -1.28 8.48 -17.01
C LEU A 247 -1.12 9.99 -16.92
N PHE A 248 -2.16 10.72 -17.35
CA PHE A 248 -2.22 12.15 -17.09
C PHE A 248 -2.82 12.40 -15.71
N ASN A 249 -2.45 13.51 -15.07
CA ASN A 249 -2.95 13.86 -13.75
C ASN A 249 -4.50 13.85 -13.63
N PHE A 250 -5.24 14.22 -14.69
CA PHE A 250 -6.70 14.11 -14.69
C PHE A 250 -7.22 12.66 -14.72
N GLU A 251 -6.45 11.74 -15.29
CA GLU A 251 -6.77 10.31 -15.24
C GLU A 251 -6.48 9.77 -13.84
N GLU A 252 -5.37 10.19 -13.24
CA GLU A 252 -4.99 9.82 -11.88
C GLU A 252 -6.03 10.27 -10.85
N GLU A 253 -6.50 11.51 -10.92
CA GLU A 253 -7.62 12.00 -10.09
C GLU A 253 -8.87 11.12 -10.26
N ALA A 254 -9.21 10.76 -11.49
CA ALA A 254 -10.40 9.95 -11.77
C ALA A 254 -10.31 8.52 -11.23
N TYR A 255 -9.10 7.98 -11.06
CA TYR A 255 -8.84 6.67 -10.44
C TYR A 255 -8.44 6.77 -8.96
N GLY A 256 -8.36 7.98 -8.39
CA GLY A 256 -7.96 8.19 -7.00
C GLY A 256 -6.47 7.91 -6.73
N THR A 257 -5.63 7.96 -7.76
CA THR A 257 -4.21 7.65 -7.66
C THR A 257 -3.34 8.88 -7.41
N ASN A 258 -2.08 8.65 -7.10
CA ASN A 258 -1.10 9.66 -6.70
C ASN A 258 -0.27 10.11 -7.91
N PRO A 259 -0.35 11.40 -8.31
CA PRO A 259 0.32 11.92 -9.50
C PRO A 259 1.84 11.96 -9.42
N LEU A 260 2.40 11.62 -8.26
CA LEU A 260 3.83 11.66 -8.00
C LEU A 260 4.42 10.26 -7.81
N SER A 261 3.61 9.21 -7.93
CA SER A 261 4.03 7.81 -7.71
C SER A 261 3.45 6.91 -8.79
N THR A 262 4.31 6.17 -9.48
CA THR A 262 3.90 5.23 -10.54
C THR A 262 3.13 4.02 -10.03
N ASP A 263 3.17 3.81 -8.72
CA ASP A 263 2.57 2.73 -7.94
C ASP A 263 2.08 3.43 -6.66
N SER A 264 0.79 3.73 -6.63
CA SER A 264 0.18 4.64 -5.67
C SER A 264 -0.04 4.04 -4.30
N ASP A 265 -0.41 2.76 -4.25
CA ASP A 265 -0.66 2.01 -3.03
C ASP A 265 0.54 1.14 -2.60
N GLY A 266 1.55 0.96 -3.47
CA GLY A 266 2.83 0.33 -3.17
C GLY A 266 2.77 -1.20 -3.22
N ASP A 267 1.84 -1.77 -3.95
CA ASP A 267 1.54 -3.20 -3.97
C ASP A 267 2.35 -4.00 -5.02
N LEU A 268 3.27 -3.34 -5.74
CA LEU A 268 4.17 -3.85 -6.79
C LEU A 268 3.60 -3.88 -8.21
N ILE A 269 2.40 -3.37 -8.44
CA ILE A 269 1.89 -3.04 -9.77
C ILE A 269 1.78 -1.53 -9.94
N SER A 270 1.97 -1.06 -11.17
CA SER A 270 1.81 0.37 -11.45
C SER A 270 0.35 0.68 -11.73
N ASP A 271 -0.11 1.87 -11.37
CA ASP A 271 -1.48 2.34 -11.58
C ASP A 271 -1.97 2.07 -13.00
N ARG A 272 -1.12 2.35 -13.99
CA ARG A 272 -1.42 2.11 -15.42
C ARG A 272 -1.70 0.64 -15.78
N VAL A 273 -1.07 -0.31 -15.10
CA VAL A 273 -1.26 -1.76 -15.31
C VAL A 273 -2.59 -2.20 -14.72
N GLU A 274 -2.99 -1.62 -13.60
CA GLU A 274 -4.21 -1.95 -12.88
C GLU A 274 -5.45 -1.48 -13.61
N ILE A 275 -5.45 -0.24 -14.09
CA ILE A 275 -6.57 0.31 -14.86
C ILE A 275 -6.69 -0.30 -16.26
N ALA A 276 -5.67 -1.06 -16.70
CA ALA A 276 -5.67 -1.66 -18.02
C ALA A 276 -6.79 -2.70 -18.15
N HIS A 277 -7.36 -2.79 -19.35
CA HIS A 277 -8.38 -3.80 -19.65
C HIS A 277 -7.94 -4.73 -20.78
N GLY A 278 -8.07 -6.04 -20.55
CA GLY A 278 -7.72 -7.08 -21.53
C GLY A 278 -6.32 -7.61 -21.30
N SER A 279 -5.41 -7.40 -22.25
CA SER A 279 -4.03 -7.89 -22.13
C SER A 279 -3.05 -6.73 -21.99
N VAL A 280 -2.20 -6.82 -20.99
CA VAL A 280 -1.17 -5.83 -20.66
C VAL A 280 0.21 -6.47 -20.88
N ASN A 281 1.17 -5.66 -21.33
CA ASN A 281 2.57 -6.06 -21.32
C ASN A 281 3.19 -5.50 -20.05
N VAL A 282 3.75 -6.38 -19.24
CA VAL A 282 4.43 -6.04 -18.00
C VAL A 282 5.92 -6.21 -18.25
N ASP A 283 6.66 -5.12 -18.03
CA ASP A 283 8.12 -5.04 -18.16
C ASP A 283 8.72 -4.90 -16.76
N ASP A 284 9.88 -5.54 -16.52
CA ASP A 284 10.63 -5.42 -15.25
C ASP A 284 9.79 -5.71 -13.99
N PHE A 285 9.06 -6.82 -14.05
CA PHE A 285 8.19 -7.26 -12.98
C PHE A 285 8.97 -8.06 -11.93
N TYR A 286 8.72 -7.79 -10.65
CA TYR A 286 9.38 -8.34 -9.45
C TYR A 286 10.24 -9.61 -9.65
N LEU A 287 11.53 -9.54 -9.29
CA LEU A 287 12.58 -10.57 -9.52
C LEU A 287 12.88 -10.96 -10.99
N ARG A 288 12.05 -10.59 -11.98
CA ARG A 288 12.20 -10.89 -13.41
C ARG A 288 12.65 -9.66 -14.22
N ILE A 289 13.80 -9.09 -13.87
CA ILE A 289 14.39 -7.94 -14.58
C ILE A 289 14.75 -8.32 -16.03
N GLY A 290 14.33 -7.50 -16.99
CA GLY A 290 14.62 -7.63 -18.42
C GLY A 290 13.74 -8.65 -19.15
N ILE A 291 12.63 -9.08 -18.54
CA ILE A 291 11.65 -9.97 -19.15
C ILE A 291 10.35 -9.19 -19.35
N SER A 292 9.92 -9.08 -20.61
CA SER A 292 8.59 -8.60 -20.97
C SER A 292 7.65 -9.79 -21.11
N MET A 293 6.51 -9.74 -20.44
CA MET A 293 5.46 -10.76 -20.59
C MET A 293 4.11 -10.12 -20.87
N THR A 294 3.28 -10.82 -21.65
CA THR A 294 1.90 -10.42 -21.89
C THR A 294 0.99 -11.23 -20.98
N LYS A 295 0.38 -10.56 -20.00
CA LYS A 295 -0.62 -11.14 -19.08
C LYS A 295 -1.99 -10.51 -19.33
N LYS A 296 -3.03 -11.12 -18.80
CA LYS A 296 -4.35 -10.48 -18.69
C LYS A 296 -4.26 -9.44 -17.56
N ALA A 297 -4.73 -8.22 -17.76
CA ALA A 297 -4.69 -7.19 -16.71
C ALA A 297 -5.54 -7.60 -15.49
N PRO A 298 -5.13 -7.25 -14.25
CA PRO A 298 -5.63 -7.83 -13.01
C PRO A 298 -7.16 -7.75 -12.91
N PHE A 299 -7.72 -6.55 -13.07
CA PHE A 299 -9.14 -6.30 -12.86
C PHE A 299 -10.01 -6.44 -14.12
N THR A 300 -9.52 -7.10 -15.17
CA THR A 300 -10.24 -7.18 -16.46
C THR A 300 -11.63 -7.81 -16.33
N ASP A 301 -11.77 -8.88 -15.53
CA ASP A 301 -13.05 -9.59 -15.39
C ASP A 301 -14.02 -8.86 -14.47
N ALA A 302 -13.52 -8.24 -13.40
CA ALA A 302 -14.34 -7.54 -12.42
C ALA A 302 -14.80 -6.17 -12.93
N SER A 303 -13.89 -5.35 -13.43
CA SER A 303 -14.21 -3.99 -13.92
C SER A 303 -15.08 -4.00 -15.18
N GLY A 304 -14.96 -5.05 -16.01
CA GLY A 304 -15.53 -5.06 -17.36
C GLY A 304 -15.06 -3.89 -18.24
N GLY A 305 -13.95 -3.24 -17.87
CA GLY A 305 -13.40 -2.05 -18.51
C GLY A 305 -14.16 -0.77 -18.20
N LEU A 306 -14.86 -0.69 -17.06
CA LEU A 306 -15.61 0.49 -16.63
C LEU A 306 -15.00 1.11 -15.37
N ILE A 307 -14.79 2.43 -15.41
CA ILE A 307 -14.32 3.21 -14.26
C ILE A 307 -15.23 3.11 -13.03
N SER A 308 -16.53 2.87 -13.23
CA SER A 308 -17.49 2.79 -12.14
C SER A 308 -17.16 1.71 -11.11
N TRP A 309 -16.49 0.64 -11.53
CA TRP A 309 -16.08 -0.42 -10.60
C TRP A 309 -14.85 -0.02 -9.79
N PHE A 310 -13.93 0.76 -10.35
CA PHE A 310 -12.79 1.31 -9.59
C PHE A 310 -13.28 2.28 -8.51
N LEU A 311 -14.34 3.04 -8.76
CA LEU A 311 -14.97 3.92 -7.77
C LEU A 311 -15.83 3.19 -6.72
N GLU A 312 -15.91 1.87 -6.77
CA GLU A 312 -16.52 1.05 -5.71
C GLU A 312 -15.47 0.72 -4.63
N ASP A 313 -15.95 0.19 -3.51
CA ASP A 313 -15.15 -0.23 -2.36
C ASP A 313 -15.60 -1.67 -2.04
N MET A 314 -14.82 -2.65 -2.49
CA MET A 314 -15.19 -4.07 -2.48
C MET A 314 -15.12 -4.67 -1.08
N ASP A 315 -14.10 -4.34 -0.30
CA ASP A 315 -13.84 -4.89 1.02
C ASP A 315 -14.43 -4.03 2.17
N GLY A 316 -14.77 -2.78 1.88
CA GLY A 316 -15.40 -1.83 2.80
C GLY A 316 -14.41 -1.09 3.70
N ASP A 317 -13.13 -1.01 3.33
CA ASP A 317 -12.08 -0.33 4.09
C ASP A 317 -12.04 1.19 3.87
N GLY A 318 -12.80 1.67 2.88
CA GLY A 318 -12.92 3.08 2.52
C GLY A 318 -11.98 3.53 1.41
N LYS A 319 -11.23 2.64 0.76
CA LYS A 319 -10.47 2.90 -0.46
C LYS A 319 -11.25 2.47 -1.71
N PHE A 320 -10.80 2.97 -2.85
CA PHE A 320 -11.35 2.62 -4.15
C PHE A 320 -10.60 1.42 -4.73
N ASN A 321 -11.34 0.47 -5.30
CA ASN A 321 -10.77 -0.77 -5.84
C ASN A 321 -9.63 -0.49 -6.85
N GLY A 322 -8.65 -1.39 -6.91
CA GLY A 322 -7.51 -1.32 -7.82
C GLY A 322 -6.46 -0.31 -7.35
N PRO A 323 -6.03 0.65 -8.18
CA PRO A 323 -4.74 1.34 -8.02
C PRO A 323 -4.59 2.29 -6.83
N SER A 324 -5.62 2.40 -5.99
CA SER A 324 -5.54 3.17 -4.74
C SER A 324 -5.67 2.28 -3.51
N ASP A 325 -5.85 0.98 -3.72
CA ASP A 325 -6.08 -0.02 -2.70
C ASP A 325 -5.26 -1.28 -2.94
N TRP A 326 -4.20 -1.40 -2.15
CA TRP A 326 -3.22 -2.48 -2.25
C TRP A 326 -3.79 -3.90 -2.08
N ASP A 327 -5.01 -4.07 -1.55
CA ASP A 327 -5.66 -5.36 -1.24
C ASP A 327 -7.17 -5.23 -1.53
N THR A 328 -7.53 -5.23 -2.81
CA THR A 328 -8.88 -4.89 -3.28
C THR A 328 -9.97 -5.80 -2.70
N ASP A 329 -9.67 -7.06 -2.41
CA ASP A 329 -10.67 -8.00 -1.87
C ASP A 329 -10.57 -8.23 -0.35
N GLY A 330 -9.59 -7.62 0.30
CA GLY A 330 -9.42 -7.54 1.75
C GLY A 330 -9.05 -8.87 2.39
N ASP A 331 -8.38 -9.77 1.67
CA ASP A 331 -7.93 -11.05 2.21
C ASP A 331 -6.55 -11.01 2.88
N GLY A 332 -5.87 -9.87 2.72
CA GLY A 332 -4.58 -9.54 3.31
C GLY A 332 -3.38 -9.79 2.39
N MET A 333 -3.59 -10.34 1.19
CA MET A 333 -2.56 -10.41 0.15
C MET A 333 -2.60 -9.15 -0.72
N PRO A 334 -1.43 -8.61 -1.14
CA PRO A 334 -1.44 -7.50 -2.07
C PRO A 334 -1.89 -7.91 -3.48
N ASP A 335 -2.65 -7.05 -4.15
CA ASP A 335 -3.14 -7.28 -5.52
C ASP A 335 -1.96 -7.55 -6.49
N GLY A 336 -0.84 -6.85 -6.32
CA GLY A 336 0.37 -7.06 -7.10
C GLY A 336 1.05 -8.42 -6.86
N PHE A 337 0.97 -8.98 -5.65
CA PHE A 337 1.46 -10.35 -5.37
C PHE A 337 0.60 -11.39 -6.09
N GLU A 338 -0.72 -11.25 -6.01
CA GLU A 338 -1.65 -12.13 -6.69
C GLU A 338 -1.54 -12.04 -8.20
N PHE A 339 -1.49 -10.80 -8.71
CA PHE A 339 -1.22 -10.52 -10.11
C PHE A 339 0.11 -11.12 -10.54
N TYR A 340 1.14 -11.17 -9.68
CA TYR A 340 2.40 -11.81 -9.99
C TYR A 340 2.24 -13.30 -10.29
N PHE A 341 1.52 -14.00 -9.41
CA PHE A 341 1.32 -15.44 -9.48
C PHE A 341 0.11 -15.88 -10.31
N SER A 342 -0.66 -14.96 -10.90
CA SER A 342 -1.83 -15.25 -11.73
C SER A 342 -1.57 -15.98 -13.07
N ASP A 343 -0.33 -16.38 -13.42
CA ASP A 343 -0.07 -17.07 -14.70
C ASP A 343 -0.39 -18.58 -14.60
N PRO A 344 -1.37 -19.10 -15.36
CA PRO A 344 -1.71 -20.53 -15.35
C PRO A 344 -0.60 -21.46 -15.85
N ASN A 345 0.44 -20.93 -16.50
CA ASN A 345 1.60 -21.75 -16.89
C ASN A 345 2.57 -22.00 -15.73
N ASP A 346 2.53 -21.17 -14.69
CA ASP A 346 3.44 -21.26 -13.54
C ASP A 346 2.84 -22.13 -12.41
N HIS A 347 1.52 -22.34 -12.39
CA HIS A 347 0.83 -23.21 -11.41
C HIS A 347 1.35 -24.68 -11.42
N PRO A 348 1.43 -25.39 -10.26
CA PRO A 348 1.89 -26.78 -10.15
C PRO A 348 1.26 -27.79 -11.13
N TYR A 349 0.01 -27.56 -11.55
CA TYR A 349 -0.74 -28.43 -12.46
C TYR A 349 -0.78 -27.91 -13.90
N ALA A 350 0.20 -27.09 -14.29
CA ALA A 350 0.33 -26.52 -15.63
C ALA A 350 0.18 -27.59 -16.73
N GLY A 351 -0.70 -27.32 -17.70
CA GLY A 351 -1.05 -28.25 -18.78
C GLY A 351 -2.32 -29.07 -18.53
N ALA A 352 -2.91 -29.01 -17.33
CA ALA A 352 -4.33 -29.28 -17.13
C ALA A 352 -5.16 -28.07 -17.57
N ALA A 353 -6.46 -28.26 -17.79
CA ALA A 353 -7.37 -27.12 -17.95
C ALA A 353 -7.61 -26.52 -16.56
N ILE A 354 -6.70 -25.65 -16.12
CA ILE A 354 -6.81 -24.90 -14.86
C ILE A 354 -7.92 -23.87 -15.02
N ALA A 355 -8.88 -23.86 -14.10
CA ALA A 355 -9.91 -22.82 -14.06
C ALA A 355 -9.32 -21.54 -13.46
N SER A 356 -9.81 -20.37 -13.89
CA SER A 356 -9.36 -19.09 -13.34
C SER A 356 -9.48 -19.04 -11.81
N ALA A 357 -10.52 -19.65 -11.24
CA ALA A 357 -10.74 -19.75 -9.78
C ALA A 357 -9.74 -20.67 -9.03
N GLN A 358 -8.65 -21.09 -9.68
CA GLN A 358 -7.55 -21.84 -9.06
C GLN A 358 -6.23 -21.05 -9.15
N LEU A 359 -6.27 -19.85 -9.72
CA LEU A 359 -5.16 -18.91 -9.74
C LEU A 359 -5.44 -17.86 -8.67
N LEU A 360 -4.39 -17.16 -8.26
CA LEU A 360 -4.52 -15.94 -7.49
C LEU A 360 -5.15 -14.84 -8.35
N ASP A 361 -6.09 -14.12 -7.76
CA ASP A 361 -6.96 -13.14 -8.41
C ASP A 361 -7.33 -12.05 -7.38
N PRO A 362 -6.84 -10.81 -7.57
CA PRO A 362 -7.10 -9.61 -6.73
C PRO A 362 -8.55 -9.24 -6.40
N THR A 363 -9.51 -10.06 -6.84
CA THR A 363 -10.94 -9.84 -6.68
C THR A 363 -11.65 -11.05 -6.06
N ASN A 364 -10.88 -11.99 -5.51
CA ASN A 364 -11.32 -13.26 -4.98
C ASN A 364 -10.53 -13.68 -3.73
N GLY A 365 -10.87 -13.08 -2.59
CA GLY A 365 -10.21 -13.36 -1.31
C GLY A 365 -10.35 -14.75 -0.70
N SER A 366 -10.87 -15.72 -1.46
CA SER A 366 -10.93 -17.12 -1.06
C SER A 366 -9.72 -17.93 -1.50
N ASP A 367 -8.94 -17.45 -2.46
CA ASP A 367 -7.74 -18.15 -2.94
C ASP A 367 -6.52 -17.97 -2.02
N ALA A 368 -6.47 -16.98 -1.13
CA ALA A 368 -5.51 -16.88 -0.02
C ALA A 368 -5.33 -18.19 0.77
N TYR A 369 -6.41 -18.96 0.95
CA TYR A 369 -6.43 -20.12 1.86
C TYR A 369 -6.07 -21.45 1.19
N HIS A 370 -5.65 -21.43 -0.07
CA HIS A 370 -5.22 -22.63 -0.78
C HIS A 370 -3.71 -22.87 -0.62
N ASP A 371 -3.35 -24.14 -0.50
CA ASP A 371 -1.97 -24.65 -0.48
C ASP A 371 -1.89 -25.65 -1.63
N TRP A 372 -1.33 -25.23 -2.76
CA TRP A 372 -1.43 -25.94 -4.04
C TRP A 372 -0.23 -26.86 -4.32
N ASP A 373 0.92 -26.53 -3.77
CA ASP A 373 2.17 -27.29 -3.82
C ASP A 373 2.39 -28.20 -2.61
N GLU A 374 1.50 -28.13 -1.60
CA GLU A 374 1.39 -29.03 -0.45
C GLU A 374 2.63 -29.00 0.45
N ASP A 375 3.23 -27.82 0.61
CA ASP A 375 4.50 -27.63 1.31
C ASP A 375 4.31 -27.27 2.81
N GLY A 376 3.09 -26.88 3.18
CA GLY A 376 2.70 -26.51 4.54
C GLY A 376 2.33 -25.04 4.72
N LEU A 377 2.43 -24.20 3.69
CA LEU A 377 1.97 -22.81 3.67
C LEU A 377 0.82 -22.65 2.69
N ASN A 378 -0.22 -21.93 3.12
CA ASN A 378 -1.20 -21.42 2.16
C ASN A 378 -0.69 -20.15 1.46
N ASN A 379 -1.32 -19.74 0.36
CA ASN A 379 -0.90 -18.58 -0.43
C ASN A 379 -0.74 -17.28 0.39
N MET A 380 -1.55 -17.05 1.42
CA MET A 380 -1.39 -15.89 2.31
C MET A 380 -0.21 -16.07 3.28
N GLU A 381 0.02 -17.29 3.78
CA GLU A 381 1.19 -17.59 4.61
C GLU A 381 2.50 -17.46 3.82
N GLU A 382 2.49 -17.83 2.53
CA GLU A 382 3.60 -17.64 1.58
C GLU A 382 4.02 -16.16 1.48
N TYR A 383 3.04 -15.26 1.33
CA TYR A 383 3.28 -13.82 1.36
C TYR A 383 3.80 -13.37 2.74
N GLN A 384 3.23 -13.88 3.82
CA GLN A 384 3.56 -13.47 5.19
C GLN A 384 4.99 -13.82 5.62
N VAL A 385 5.67 -14.77 4.97
CA VAL A 385 7.09 -15.07 5.20
C VAL A 385 7.95 -13.79 5.09
N ALA A 386 7.58 -12.87 4.20
CA ALA A 386 8.28 -11.59 4.03
C ALA A 386 8.23 -10.70 5.28
N PHE A 387 7.24 -10.83 6.17
CA PHE A 387 7.20 -10.05 7.41
C PHE A 387 8.27 -10.47 8.41
N GLU A 388 8.73 -11.73 8.34
CA GLU A 388 9.74 -12.27 9.23
C GLU A 388 11.15 -12.09 8.67
N PHE A 389 11.36 -12.38 7.38
CA PHE A 389 12.69 -12.39 6.75
C PHE A 389 12.99 -11.16 5.88
N GLY A 390 11.98 -10.33 5.60
CA GLY A 390 12.11 -9.04 4.92
C GLY A 390 11.25 -8.95 3.66
N ALA A 391 11.02 -7.71 3.19
CA ALA A 391 10.09 -7.40 2.09
C ALA A 391 10.42 -8.07 0.73
N MET A 392 11.57 -8.75 0.60
CA MET A 392 11.95 -9.51 -0.60
C MET A 392 11.97 -11.03 -0.42
N SER A 393 11.47 -11.53 0.71
CA SER A 393 11.60 -12.93 1.13
C SER A 393 10.25 -13.63 1.29
N PHE A 394 9.25 -13.25 0.50
CA PHE A 394 8.06 -14.10 0.36
C PHE A 394 8.40 -15.33 -0.50
N THR A 395 7.65 -16.40 -0.29
CA THR A 395 7.81 -17.68 -0.98
C THR A 395 6.87 -17.78 -2.18
N ASN A 396 7.08 -18.78 -3.02
CA ASN A 396 6.34 -18.96 -4.25
C ASN A 396 5.20 -19.98 -4.08
N PRO A 397 3.92 -19.55 -4.17
CA PRO A 397 2.76 -20.43 -3.91
C PRO A 397 2.62 -21.64 -4.87
N TRP A 398 3.45 -21.68 -5.91
CA TRP A 398 3.48 -22.70 -6.93
C TRP A 398 4.67 -23.66 -6.81
N LEU A 399 5.62 -23.39 -5.90
CA LEU A 399 6.84 -24.15 -5.72
C LEU A 399 7.06 -24.43 -4.24
N ALA A 400 6.95 -25.71 -3.88
CA ALA A 400 7.20 -26.18 -2.52
C ALA A 400 8.64 -25.98 -2.00
N ASP A 401 9.54 -25.34 -2.75
CA ASP A 401 10.96 -25.10 -2.42
C ASP A 401 11.42 -23.94 -3.33
N THR A 402 11.32 -22.72 -2.80
CA THR A 402 11.51 -21.47 -3.54
C THR A 402 12.97 -21.28 -3.95
N ASP A 403 13.92 -21.58 -3.07
CA ASP A 403 15.35 -21.37 -3.31
C ASP A 403 16.10 -22.62 -3.85
N ASN A 404 15.42 -23.76 -3.91
CA ASN A 404 15.89 -25.04 -4.43
C ASN A 404 17.07 -25.63 -3.66
N ASP A 405 17.11 -25.46 -2.34
CA ASP A 405 18.13 -26.06 -1.48
C ASP A 405 17.76 -27.47 -0.97
N GLY A 406 16.52 -27.91 -1.23
CA GLY A 406 15.99 -29.23 -0.88
C GLY A 406 15.13 -29.25 0.38
N MET A 407 14.93 -28.11 1.02
CA MET A 407 13.99 -27.90 2.12
C MET A 407 12.74 -27.16 1.62
N PRO A 408 11.53 -27.54 2.06
CA PRO A 408 10.32 -26.83 1.71
C PRO A 408 10.11 -25.56 2.51
N ASP A 409 9.53 -24.57 1.84
CA ASP A 409 9.32 -23.23 2.37
C ASP A 409 8.54 -23.26 3.70
N GLY A 410 7.47 -24.06 3.77
CA GLY A 410 6.69 -24.25 4.99
C GLY A 410 7.43 -24.92 6.14
N TRP A 411 8.38 -25.81 5.85
CA TRP A 411 9.23 -26.36 6.90
C TRP A 411 10.25 -25.34 7.39
N GLU A 412 10.89 -24.61 6.49
CA GLU A 412 11.87 -23.59 6.86
C GLU A 412 11.23 -22.47 7.68
N SER A 413 10.14 -21.88 7.17
CA SER A 413 9.41 -20.81 7.84
C SER A 413 8.90 -21.22 9.23
N SER A 414 8.34 -22.43 9.36
CA SER A 414 7.87 -22.92 10.67
C SER A 414 8.98 -23.19 11.69
N ASN A 415 10.23 -23.33 11.25
CA ASN A 415 11.42 -23.50 12.09
C ASN A 415 12.30 -22.23 12.15
N GLY A 416 11.83 -21.10 11.61
CA GLY A 416 12.56 -19.83 11.69
C GLY A 416 13.77 -19.74 10.74
N LEU A 417 13.80 -20.57 9.70
CA LEU A 417 14.76 -20.49 8.60
C LEU A 417 14.19 -19.67 7.44
N ASN A 418 15.07 -19.01 6.71
CA ASN A 418 14.68 -18.16 5.58
C ASN A 418 14.58 -18.99 4.30
N ALA A 419 13.35 -19.32 3.90
CA ALA A 419 12.99 -20.08 2.69
C ALA A 419 13.37 -19.46 1.33
N THR A 420 14.09 -18.33 1.36
CA THR A 420 14.62 -17.67 0.15
C THR A 420 16.13 -17.64 0.13
N ASP A 421 16.79 -18.22 1.14
CA ASP A 421 18.23 -18.28 1.30
C ASP A 421 18.77 -19.70 1.10
N GLY A 422 18.96 -20.08 -0.17
CA GLY A 422 19.41 -21.43 -0.51
C GLY A 422 20.88 -21.74 -0.21
N GLU A 423 21.55 -20.88 0.57
CA GLU A 423 22.87 -21.18 1.16
C GLU A 423 22.75 -21.67 2.61
N ASN A 424 21.55 -21.78 3.18
CA ASN A 424 21.36 -22.12 4.60
C ASN A 424 21.29 -23.65 4.89
N TRP A 425 21.05 -24.49 3.87
CA TRP A 425 20.85 -25.94 4.02
C TRP A 425 21.99 -26.72 4.71
N ASP A 426 23.25 -26.26 4.60
CA ASP A 426 24.44 -26.88 5.19
C ASP A 426 24.90 -26.23 6.50
N GLU A 427 24.14 -25.27 7.01
CA GLU A 427 24.34 -24.70 8.35
C GLU A 427 23.84 -25.65 9.45
N ASP A 428 24.42 -25.51 10.65
CA ASP A 428 24.06 -26.23 11.89
C ASP A 428 24.02 -25.17 13.02
N PRO A 429 22.93 -24.38 13.12
CA PRO A 429 22.86 -23.22 14.01
C PRO A 429 22.87 -23.58 15.50
N ASP A 430 22.31 -24.74 15.85
CA ASP A 430 22.11 -25.17 17.23
C ASP A 430 23.24 -26.07 17.77
N HIS A 431 24.14 -26.53 16.90
CA HIS A 431 25.36 -27.29 17.20
C HIS A 431 25.08 -28.62 17.90
N ASP A 432 24.09 -29.35 17.40
CA ASP A 432 23.61 -30.60 17.97
C ASP A 432 24.27 -31.86 17.35
N GLY A 433 25.10 -31.65 16.32
CA GLY A 433 26.00 -32.66 15.74
C GLY A 433 26.86 -33.40 16.77
N TRP A 434 27.34 -34.60 16.38
CA TRP A 434 27.95 -35.55 17.30
C TRP A 434 29.22 -36.20 16.74
N ASP A 435 30.32 -36.14 17.52
CA ASP A 435 31.60 -36.84 17.33
C ASP A 435 31.39 -38.37 17.33
N ALA A 436 31.04 -38.92 16.15
CA ALA A 436 30.55 -40.27 15.95
C ALA A 436 31.67 -41.30 16.03
N ASP A 437 32.85 -40.94 15.54
CA ASP A 437 34.03 -41.81 15.59
C ASP A 437 34.86 -41.67 16.89
N GLY A 438 34.61 -40.59 17.65
CA GLY A 438 35.18 -40.31 18.97
C GLY A 438 36.58 -39.71 18.93
N ASP A 439 36.99 -39.11 17.81
CA ASP A 439 38.31 -38.53 17.61
C ASP A 439 38.39 -37.01 17.88
N GLY A 440 37.24 -36.34 18.00
CA GLY A 440 37.14 -34.88 18.16
C GLY A 440 37.46 -34.33 19.55
N SER A 441 37.57 -35.22 20.54
CA SER A 441 37.80 -34.84 21.93
C SER A 441 39.26 -34.49 22.25
N SER A 442 39.50 -33.24 22.68
CA SER A 442 40.83 -32.75 23.06
C SER A 442 41.13 -32.94 24.55
N PHE A 443 42.22 -33.65 24.87
CA PHE A 443 42.62 -33.98 26.25
C PHE A 443 43.98 -33.39 26.65
N PHE A 444 44.24 -33.31 27.95
CA PHE A 444 45.60 -33.07 28.45
C PHE A 444 46.35 -34.41 28.65
N GLU A 445 47.16 -34.79 27.65
CA GLU A 445 47.84 -36.09 27.62
C GLU A 445 48.93 -36.26 28.71
N GLU A 446 49.62 -35.17 29.08
CA GLU A 446 50.79 -35.18 29.96
C GLU A 446 50.45 -34.87 31.44
N LEU A 447 49.27 -35.27 31.92
CA LEU A 447 48.84 -34.97 33.30
C LEU A 447 49.64 -35.72 34.37
N GLU A 448 50.65 -35.07 34.94
CA GLU A 448 51.32 -35.48 36.19
C GLU A 448 50.78 -34.70 37.40
N GLY A 449 49.60 -35.09 37.92
CA GLY A 449 48.98 -34.48 39.10
C GLY A 449 47.69 -33.74 38.78
N GLU A 450 47.60 -32.47 39.17
CA GLU A 450 46.46 -31.59 38.89
C GLU A 450 46.87 -30.50 37.88
N ALA A 451 46.04 -30.31 36.85
CA ALA A 451 46.21 -29.24 35.87
C ALA A 451 45.12 -28.18 36.09
N LYS A 452 45.51 -26.91 36.08
CA LYS A 452 44.57 -25.79 36.14
C LYS A 452 44.32 -25.24 34.74
N VAL A 453 43.07 -24.98 34.37
CA VAL A 453 42.73 -24.30 33.12
C VAL A 453 43.24 -22.86 33.19
N TYR A 454 44.23 -22.53 32.35
CA TYR A 454 44.89 -21.21 32.34
C TYR A 454 44.28 -20.26 31.32
N ALA A 455 44.00 -20.77 30.12
CA ALA A 455 43.36 -20.02 29.04
C ALA A 455 42.57 -20.99 28.16
N ILE A 456 41.48 -20.51 27.59
CA ILE A 456 40.73 -21.15 26.50
C ILE A 456 40.89 -20.15 25.35
N ASP A 457 41.57 -20.59 24.28
CA ASP A 457 42.00 -19.73 23.17
C ASP A 457 40.96 -19.70 22.02
N VAL A 458 39.89 -20.50 22.12
CA VAL A 458 38.78 -20.63 21.17
C VAL A 458 37.43 -20.39 21.85
N LYS A 459 36.40 -20.16 21.06
CA LYS A 459 34.99 -20.09 21.46
C LYS A 459 34.22 -21.26 20.83
N LEU A 460 32.95 -21.39 21.20
CA LEU A 460 32.01 -22.18 20.40
C LEU A 460 32.04 -21.64 18.95
N ASP A 461 31.88 -22.54 17.99
CA ASP A 461 31.74 -22.24 16.54
C ASP A 461 33.02 -21.73 15.87
N ASP A 462 34.12 -21.60 16.63
CA ASP A 462 35.42 -21.31 16.04
C ASP A 462 35.88 -22.54 15.24
N TRP A 463 36.16 -22.35 13.94
CA TRP A 463 36.85 -23.35 13.13
C TRP A 463 38.29 -23.56 13.63
N VAL A 464 38.68 -24.81 13.84
CA VAL A 464 40.03 -25.20 14.28
C VAL A 464 40.65 -26.24 13.35
N GLU A 465 41.94 -26.10 13.07
CA GLU A 465 42.70 -27.12 12.35
C GLU A 465 43.30 -28.15 13.32
N GLU A 466 43.47 -29.39 12.85
CA GLU A 466 44.18 -30.44 13.58
C GLU A 466 45.52 -29.89 14.13
N ASN A 467 45.81 -30.16 15.41
CA ASN A 467 47.05 -29.78 16.09
C ASN A 467 47.22 -28.25 16.33
N GLN A 468 46.19 -27.43 16.04
CA GLN A 468 46.07 -26.04 16.48
C GLN A 468 45.97 -25.96 18.01
N THR A 469 46.54 -24.92 18.63
CA THR A 469 46.42 -24.71 20.08
C THR A 469 45.05 -24.10 20.39
N VAL A 470 44.26 -24.80 21.19
CA VAL A 470 42.87 -24.43 21.51
C VAL A 470 42.65 -24.05 22.97
N ALA A 471 43.50 -24.54 23.87
CA ALA A 471 43.49 -24.16 25.28
C ALA A 471 44.89 -24.28 25.88
N ARG A 472 45.06 -23.80 27.11
CA ARG A 472 46.33 -23.88 27.84
C ARG A 472 46.11 -24.36 29.27
N ALA A 473 46.87 -25.37 29.65
CA ALA A 473 46.90 -25.91 31.00
C ALA A 473 48.10 -25.37 31.79
N GLN A 474 47.86 -24.96 33.03
CA GLN A 474 48.91 -24.62 34.00
C GLN A 474 49.10 -25.79 34.97
N VAL A 475 50.28 -26.40 34.96
CA VAL A 475 50.64 -27.49 35.88
C VAL A 475 51.65 -26.97 36.90
N THR A 476 51.43 -27.27 38.18
CA THR A 476 52.35 -26.90 39.27
C THR A 476 52.93 -28.16 39.91
N LEU A 477 54.17 -28.49 39.57
CA LEU A 477 54.89 -29.60 40.19
C LEU A 477 55.30 -29.25 41.64
N ALA A 478 55.35 -30.25 42.52
CA ALA A 478 55.63 -30.05 43.95
C ALA A 478 56.95 -29.27 44.20
N GLY A 479 56.82 -27.98 44.53
CA GLY A 479 57.93 -27.07 44.83
C GLY A 479 58.51 -26.28 43.64
N GLY A 480 57.88 -26.32 42.45
CA GLY A 480 58.32 -25.64 41.23
C GLY A 480 57.51 -24.39 40.85
N ASN A 481 58.03 -23.62 39.87
CA ASN A 481 57.27 -22.57 39.19
C ASN A 481 56.20 -23.20 38.28
N PRO A 482 55.04 -22.55 38.07
CA PRO A 482 54.02 -23.06 37.16
C PRO A 482 54.52 -23.10 35.71
N ILE A 483 54.19 -24.18 35.00
CA ILE A 483 54.49 -24.37 33.56
C ILE A 483 53.17 -24.38 32.79
N ILE A 484 53.16 -23.74 31.62
CA ILE A 484 51.98 -23.67 30.74
C ILE A 484 52.20 -24.65 29.57
N TYR A 485 51.24 -25.56 29.38
CA TYR A 485 51.21 -26.52 28.28
C TYR A 485 50.07 -26.17 27.31
N PRO A 486 50.29 -26.20 25.99
CA PRO A 486 49.21 -26.06 25.02
C PRO A 486 48.40 -27.36 24.95
N ILE A 487 47.08 -27.23 24.97
CA ILE A 487 46.13 -28.26 24.56
C ILE A 487 45.87 -28.04 23.07
N ARG A 488 45.87 -29.12 22.30
CA ARG A 488 45.75 -29.06 20.85
C ARG A 488 44.51 -29.79 20.37
N ALA A 489 43.87 -29.27 19.31
CA ALA A 489 42.79 -29.95 18.61
C ALA A 489 43.26 -31.31 18.07
N THR A 490 42.41 -32.32 18.18
CA THR A 490 42.67 -33.70 17.74
C THR A 490 42.22 -33.97 16.30
N SER A 491 41.18 -33.26 15.85
CA SER A 491 40.65 -33.27 14.48
C SER A 491 40.48 -31.85 13.94
N THR A 492 40.06 -31.71 12.68
CA THR A 492 39.76 -30.42 12.03
C THR A 492 38.25 -30.25 11.92
N GLY A 493 37.71 -29.14 12.42
CA GLY A 493 36.27 -28.91 12.42
C GLY A 493 35.86 -27.75 13.31
N TYR A 494 34.61 -27.76 13.75
CA TYR A 494 34.00 -26.72 14.58
C TYR A 494 33.99 -27.11 16.06
N VAL A 495 34.16 -26.13 16.96
CA VAL A 495 34.13 -26.36 18.40
C VAL A 495 32.68 -26.39 18.91
N TYR A 496 32.11 -27.58 19.11
CA TYR A 496 30.71 -27.78 19.54
C TYR A 496 30.54 -27.78 21.05
N LYS A 497 31.61 -28.08 21.81
CA LYS A 497 31.51 -28.17 23.26
C LYS A 497 32.78 -27.77 23.97
N ILE A 498 32.66 -26.89 24.95
CA ILE A 498 33.74 -26.57 25.90
C ILE A 498 33.34 -27.10 27.28
N SER A 499 33.99 -28.18 27.71
CA SER A 499 33.63 -28.92 28.93
C SER A 499 34.34 -28.40 30.20
N VAL A 500 35.15 -27.34 30.08
CA VAL A 500 35.96 -26.79 31.18
C VAL A 500 35.84 -25.28 31.26
N SER A 501 35.93 -24.73 32.48
CA SER A 501 35.92 -23.29 32.74
C SER A 501 37.29 -22.78 33.17
N LEU A 502 37.55 -21.49 32.90
CA LEU A 502 38.81 -20.85 33.27
C LEU A 502 39.02 -20.93 34.79
N GLY A 503 40.13 -21.54 35.20
CA GLY A 503 40.49 -21.76 36.59
C GLY A 503 40.09 -23.11 37.19
N ASP A 504 39.37 -23.95 36.45
CA ASP A 504 39.03 -25.31 36.86
C ASP A 504 40.28 -26.15 37.09
N THR A 505 40.19 -27.10 38.02
CA THR A 505 41.27 -28.03 38.33
C THR A 505 40.91 -29.43 37.84
N ILE A 506 41.63 -29.90 36.84
CA ILE A 506 41.43 -31.19 36.19
C ILE A 506 42.40 -32.20 36.79
N SER A 507 41.84 -33.28 37.34
CA SER A 507 42.59 -34.37 37.97
C SER A 507 42.59 -35.67 37.15
N SER A 508 41.94 -35.67 35.99
CA SER A 508 41.83 -36.85 35.11
C SER A 508 42.26 -36.51 33.68
N ARG A 509 43.09 -37.37 33.10
CA ARG A 509 43.48 -37.29 31.67
C ARG A 509 42.36 -37.67 30.70
N LEU A 510 41.25 -38.21 31.21
CA LEU A 510 40.08 -38.64 30.42
C LEU A 510 38.98 -37.57 30.41
N THR A 511 39.19 -36.43 31.06
CA THR A 511 38.24 -35.32 30.99
C THR A 511 38.52 -34.55 29.71
N PRO A 512 37.61 -34.57 28.71
CA PRO A 512 37.76 -33.75 27.52
C PRO A 512 37.70 -32.28 27.94
N TRP A 513 38.56 -31.46 27.35
CA TRP A 513 38.53 -30.01 27.56
C TRP A 513 37.55 -29.35 26.60
N LEU A 514 37.56 -29.81 25.36
CA LEU A 514 36.59 -29.47 24.35
C LEU A 514 36.40 -30.65 23.38
N THR A 515 35.30 -30.59 22.62
CA THR A 515 34.99 -31.49 21.52
C THR A 515 34.91 -30.66 20.25
N VAL A 516 35.66 -31.08 19.24
CA VAL A 516 35.57 -30.61 17.85
C VAL A 516 34.70 -31.60 17.10
N VAL A 517 33.78 -31.13 16.27
CA VAL A 517 32.96 -31.97 15.39
C VAL A 517 33.41 -31.70 13.95
N GLU A 518 33.69 -32.77 13.20
CA GLU A 518 34.10 -32.68 11.80
C GLU A 518 32.91 -32.31 10.90
N THR A 519 33.16 -31.77 9.70
CA THR A 519 32.08 -31.31 8.81
C THR A 519 31.12 -32.43 8.38
N ASP A 520 31.58 -33.67 8.32
CA ASP A 520 30.76 -34.85 8.00
C ASP A 520 30.02 -35.45 9.22
N GLU A 521 30.24 -34.87 10.40
CA GLU A 521 29.60 -35.24 11.66
C GLU A 521 28.64 -34.15 12.20
N MET A 522 28.54 -33.02 11.48
CA MET A 522 27.53 -31.98 11.71
C MET A 522 26.14 -32.51 11.36
N PHE A 523 25.13 -31.99 12.03
CA PHE A 523 23.73 -32.31 11.75
C PHE A 523 23.06 -31.04 11.24
N THR A 524 23.11 -30.87 9.92
CA THR A 524 22.71 -29.60 9.29
C THR A 524 21.19 -29.47 9.15
N ASN A 525 20.70 -28.27 8.85
CA ASN A 525 19.28 -27.99 8.59
C ASN A 525 18.65 -29.02 7.63
N LEU A 526 19.33 -29.33 6.51
CA LEU A 526 18.84 -30.33 5.57
C LEU A 526 18.80 -31.75 6.15
N GLN A 527 19.74 -32.10 7.03
CA GLN A 527 19.76 -33.41 7.68
C GLN A 527 18.61 -33.55 8.68
N GLU A 528 18.32 -32.49 9.42
CA GLU A 528 17.17 -32.38 10.30
C GLU A 528 15.85 -32.50 9.54
N TYR A 529 15.71 -31.75 8.45
CA TYR A 529 14.59 -31.87 7.55
C TYR A 529 14.38 -33.34 7.11
N ASN A 530 15.44 -33.99 6.65
CA ASN A 530 15.38 -35.38 6.19
C ASN A 530 15.13 -36.40 7.32
N ALA A 531 15.45 -36.05 8.57
CA ALA A 531 15.19 -36.91 9.72
C ALA A 531 13.70 -37.14 9.96
N ARG A 532 12.84 -36.24 9.46
CA ARG A 532 11.37 -36.33 9.57
C ARG A 532 10.75 -37.46 8.73
N ASP A 533 11.37 -37.88 7.63
CA ASP A 533 10.89 -38.94 6.71
C ASP A 533 12.01 -39.95 6.44
N ARG A 534 12.39 -40.67 7.50
CA ARG A 534 13.52 -41.59 7.47
C ARG A 534 13.35 -42.77 6.51
N ASP A 535 12.13 -43.21 6.23
CA ASP A 535 11.88 -44.30 5.26
C ASP A 535 11.59 -43.81 3.83
N GLY A 536 11.58 -42.49 3.61
CA GLY A 536 11.44 -41.86 2.31
C GLY A 536 10.10 -42.20 1.67
N ASP A 537 9.08 -42.42 2.49
CA ASP A 537 7.74 -42.82 2.05
C ASP A 537 6.80 -41.63 1.84
N GLY A 538 7.29 -40.42 2.12
CA GLY A 538 6.58 -39.15 1.99
C GLY A 538 5.68 -38.85 3.19
N LEU A 539 5.74 -39.64 4.27
CA LEU A 539 4.98 -39.41 5.50
C LEU A 539 5.93 -39.15 6.66
N THR A 540 5.64 -38.11 7.44
CA THR A 540 6.42 -37.78 8.62
C THR A 540 6.40 -38.91 9.65
N ASP A 541 7.57 -39.43 10.04
CA ASP A 541 7.74 -40.56 10.96
C ASP A 541 7.52 -40.19 12.45
N SER A 542 7.09 -38.95 12.70
CA SER A 542 6.80 -38.32 14.00
C SER A 542 8.01 -38.01 14.88
N ARG A 543 9.23 -37.99 14.33
CA ARG A 543 10.34 -37.27 14.95
C ARG A 543 10.45 -35.90 14.30
N SER A 544 10.15 -34.86 15.08
CA SER A 544 10.39 -33.48 14.70
C SER A 544 11.73 -33.11 15.30
N THR A 545 12.67 -32.69 14.48
CA THR A 545 13.86 -31.94 14.87
C THR A 545 13.61 -30.47 14.52
N ASP A 546 14.27 -29.57 15.24
CA ASP A 546 14.13 -28.11 15.11
C ASP A 546 15.55 -27.54 14.99
N PRO A 547 15.92 -26.98 13.81
CA PRO A 547 17.25 -26.46 13.53
C PRO A 547 17.80 -25.37 14.44
N LEU A 548 16.94 -24.82 15.29
CA LEU A 548 17.31 -23.80 16.26
C LEU A 548 17.30 -24.35 17.70
N ASN A 549 17.07 -25.65 17.89
CA ASN A 549 16.97 -26.29 19.20
C ASN A 549 17.69 -27.65 19.27
N PRO A 550 18.83 -27.73 19.98
CA PRO A 550 19.71 -28.89 19.92
C PRO A 550 19.20 -30.15 20.65
N ASP A 551 18.03 -30.11 21.26
CA ASP A 551 17.33 -31.23 21.91
C ASP A 551 15.82 -30.97 21.80
N THR A 552 15.24 -31.32 20.65
CA THR A 552 13.84 -31.00 20.31
C THR A 552 12.83 -31.71 21.20
N ASP A 553 13.11 -32.96 21.60
CA ASP A 553 12.18 -33.76 22.41
C ASP A 553 12.43 -33.70 23.93
N GLY A 554 13.51 -33.05 24.35
CA GLY A 554 13.86 -32.78 25.74
C GLY A 554 14.25 -34.03 26.51
N ASP A 555 14.81 -35.04 25.84
CA ASP A 555 15.23 -36.32 26.45
C ASP A 555 16.68 -36.32 26.98
N ASP A 556 17.33 -35.15 26.96
CA ASP A 556 18.73 -34.90 27.31
C ASP A 556 19.75 -35.51 26.31
N LEU A 557 19.32 -35.92 25.12
CA LEU A 557 20.18 -36.29 23.98
C LEU A 557 20.08 -35.24 22.88
N LEU A 558 21.20 -34.96 22.22
CA LEU A 558 21.20 -34.09 21.04
C LEU A 558 20.48 -34.78 19.87
N ASP A 559 19.80 -34.04 19.02
CA ASP A 559 19.00 -34.62 17.93
C ASP A 559 19.89 -35.39 16.94
N GLY A 560 21.03 -34.83 16.57
CA GLY A 560 22.08 -35.50 15.80
C GLY A 560 22.53 -36.81 16.45
N MET A 561 22.72 -36.83 17.78
CA MET A 561 23.08 -38.07 18.51
C MET A 561 21.97 -39.12 18.48
N GLY A 562 20.72 -38.69 18.63
CA GLY A 562 19.53 -39.54 18.64
C GLY A 562 19.28 -40.24 17.31
N ASP A 563 19.60 -39.57 16.19
CA ASP A 563 19.37 -40.09 14.84
C ASP A 563 20.58 -40.81 14.22
N PHE A 564 21.81 -40.30 14.39
CA PHE A 564 23.03 -41.05 14.01
C PHE A 564 23.13 -42.38 14.78
N GLY A 565 22.70 -42.43 16.04
CA GLY A 565 22.71 -43.63 16.88
C GLY A 565 21.76 -44.75 16.43
N ARG A 566 20.88 -44.50 15.45
CA ARG A 566 19.90 -45.49 14.94
C ARG A 566 19.93 -45.69 13.42
N GLN A 567 20.95 -45.23 12.71
CA GLN A 567 21.15 -45.65 11.32
C GLN A 567 21.68 -47.10 11.23
N PRO A 568 21.25 -47.93 10.24
CA PRO A 568 21.62 -49.36 10.17
C PRO A 568 23.07 -49.65 9.75
N TRP A 569 23.94 -48.66 9.61
CA TRP A 569 25.24 -48.82 8.96
C TRP A 569 26.41 -49.20 9.90
N CYS A 570 26.14 -49.49 11.16
CA CYS A 570 27.09 -50.19 12.03
C CYS A 570 26.74 -51.68 12.16
N GLU A 571 27.03 -52.48 11.13
CA GLU A 571 27.39 -53.90 11.35
C GLU A 571 28.92 -54.01 11.53
N PRO A 572 29.45 -54.02 12.76
CA PRO A 572 30.77 -54.56 12.99
C PRO A 572 30.67 -56.08 12.92
N GLY A 573 31.13 -56.65 11.81
CA GLY A 573 31.26 -58.08 11.67
C GLY A 573 32.10 -58.69 12.79
N LEU A 574 31.49 -59.46 13.68
CA LEU A 574 32.16 -60.48 14.49
C LEU A 574 31.21 -61.65 14.74
N GLY A 575 31.54 -62.80 14.14
CA GLY A 575 30.83 -64.05 14.36
C GLY A 575 31.09 -64.66 15.74
N HIS A 576 30.16 -65.52 16.17
CA HIS A 576 30.41 -66.85 16.75
C HIS A 576 29.08 -67.53 17.13
N GLN A 577 28.62 -68.50 16.33
CA GLN A 577 28.64 -69.94 16.63
C GLN A 577 28.04 -70.75 15.48
#